data_AF-A0A0W0GDE6-F1
#
_entry.id   AF-A0A0W0GDE6-F1
#
_cell.length_a   1.000
_cell.length_b   1.000
_cell.length_c   1.000
_cell.angle_alpha   90.00
_cell.angle_beta   90.00
_cell.angle_gamma   90.00
#
_symmetry.space_group_name_H-M   'P 1'
#
loop_
_entity.id
_entity.type
_entity.pdbx_description
1 polymer ?
#
loop_
_entity_poly.entity_id
_entity_poly.type
_entity_poly.pdbx_seq_one_letter_code
_entity_poly.pdbx_strand_id
1 'polypeptide(L)'
;MGICSIRCPMYPTALQQPLFGRKTPEVIMKPRAGRPGRDDEININTQSGSQWDGLRHFGLMDHGVFYNDIHMDTMSGGVIPIADPKNIDPALARIGIQKWAEHGISGRGVLVDLVRYYATNPDGGPERQLPYDPWSTHPITVKEIETVAAHQGVKFRQGDILILRVGFIKKYHESTQNERDALVSRPEQFAGIEQSDEMKRFLWNNHFAAVASDQPALERWPTPEGTPHMHQTILGLWGMPIGG
;
A
#
# COMPACT_ATOMS: atom_id res chain seq x y z
N MET A 1 -2.24 26.56 4.31
CA MET A 1 -2.16 25.08 4.19
C MET A 1 -2.02 24.74 2.72
N GLY A 2 -0.91 24.13 2.30
CA GLY A 2 -0.78 23.61 0.95
C GLY A 2 -1.41 22.22 0.89
N ILE A 3 -2.16 21.92 -0.18
CA ILE A 3 -2.63 20.56 -0.46
C ILE A 3 -1.47 19.83 -1.14
N CYS A 4 -1.03 18.70 -0.59
CA CYS A 4 -0.05 17.82 -1.21
C CYS A 4 -0.75 16.52 -1.61
N SER A 5 -0.69 16.15 -2.90
CA SER A 5 -1.21 14.88 -3.40
C SER A 5 -0.08 13.86 -3.43
N ILE A 6 -0.25 12.74 -2.73
CA ILE A 6 0.67 11.59 -2.72
C ILE A 6 0.21 10.44 -3.61
N ARG A 7 -0.81 10.67 -4.45
CA ARG A 7 -1.41 9.63 -5.30
C ARG A 7 -0.52 9.27 -6.48
N CYS A 8 -0.35 7.97 -6.69
CA CYS A 8 0.15 7.37 -7.91
C CYS A 8 -0.99 7.35 -8.95
N PRO A 9 -0.85 8.07 -10.10
CA PRO A 9 -1.93 8.16 -11.08
C PRO A 9 -2.16 6.82 -11.79
N MET A 10 -3.38 6.29 -11.74
CA MET A 10 -3.71 4.99 -12.36
C MET A 10 -3.69 4.99 -13.92
N TYR A 11 -3.49 6.13 -14.59
CA TYR A 11 -3.48 6.18 -16.06
C TYR A 11 -2.80 7.44 -16.63
N PRO A 12 -2.12 7.38 -17.80
CA PRO A 12 -1.50 6.23 -18.45
C PRO A 12 -0.03 6.00 -18.02
N THR A 13 0.41 6.61 -16.92
CA THR A 13 1.84 6.77 -16.61
C THR A 13 2.36 6.00 -15.39
N ALA A 14 1.50 5.42 -14.55
CA ALA A 14 1.96 4.62 -13.43
C ALA A 14 1.36 3.21 -13.45
N LEU A 15 2.25 2.22 -13.56
CA LEU A 15 1.98 0.78 -13.62
C LEU A 15 1.10 0.35 -14.81
N GLN A 16 1.60 0.56 -16.04
CA GLN A 16 1.02 -0.05 -17.26
C GLN A 16 0.85 -1.57 -17.13
N GLN A 17 1.70 -2.21 -16.32
CA GLN A 17 1.57 -3.60 -15.92
C GLN A 17 1.58 -3.65 -14.38
N PRO A 18 0.46 -4.00 -13.74
CA PRO A 18 0.41 -4.21 -12.30
C PRO A 18 1.28 -5.37 -11.84
N LEU A 19 1.79 -5.26 -10.61
CA LEU A 19 2.55 -6.33 -9.96
C LEU A 19 1.63 -7.41 -9.38
N PHE A 20 2.20 -8.53 -8.94
CA PHE A 20 1.47 -9.66 -8.35
C PHE A 20 0.44 -10.30 -9.30
N GLY A 21 0.73 -10.30 -10.61
CA GLY A 21 -0.13 -10.90 -11.64
C GLY A 21 -1.52 -10.26 -11.76
N ARG A 22 -1.69 -9.03 -11.25
CA ARG A 22 -3.00 -8.36 -11.24
C ARG A 22 -3.42 -7.94 -12.65
N LYS A 23 -4.74 -7.91 -12.88
CA LYS A 23 -5.32 -7.49 -14.16
C LYS A 23 -4.92 -6.04 -14.48
N THR A 24 -4.41 -5.83 -15.69
CA THR A 24 -4.12 -4.49 -16.23
C THR A 24 -5.38 -3.62 -16.25
N PRO A 25 -5.32 -2.37 -15.76
CA PRO A 25 -6.38 -1.38 -15.89
C PRO A 25 -6.82 -1.17 -17.34
N GLU A 26 -8.11 -1.06 -17.58
CA GLU A 26 -8.68 -0.75 -18.90
C GLU A 26 -9.72 0.36 -18.77
N VAL A 27 -9.67 1.31 -19.71
CA VAL A 27 -10.70 2.36 -19.88
C VAL A 27 -11.32 2.23 -21.27
N ILE A 28 -12.61 1.96 -21.33
CA ILE A 28 -13.37 1.82 -22.57
C ILE A 28 -14.19 3.10 -22.78
N MET A 29 -13.79 3.91 -23.76
CA MET A 29 -14.53 5.10 -24.16
C MET A 29 -15.75 4.73 -25.02
N LYS A 30 -16.96 5.08 -24.57
CA LYS A 30 -18.23 4.87 -25.26
C LYS A 30 -18.77 6.17 -25.86
N PRO A 31 -18.57 6.42 -27.17
CA PRO A 31 -19.18 7.56 -27.83
C PRO A 31 -20.68 7.35 -27.99
N ARG A 32 -21.46 8.43 -27.80
CA ARG A 32 -22.91 8.40 -28.05
C ARG A 32 -23.19 8.71 -29.51
N ALA A 33 -23.88 7.81 -30.21
CA ALA A 33 -24.23 7.99 -31.62
C ALA A 33 -25.04 9.29 -31.83
N GLY A 34 -24.58 10.14 -32.73
CA GLY A 34 -25.29 11.36 -33.16
C GLY A 34 -25.36 12.50 -32.12
N ARG A 35 -24.60 12.46 -31.01
CA ARG A 35 -24.56 13.53 -30.00
C ARG A 35 -23.13 13.79 -29.51
N PRO A 36 -22.77 15.03 -29.11
CA PRO A 36 -21.48 15.32 -28.49
C PRO A 36 -21.46 14.82 -27.03
N GLY A 37 -21.38 13.51 -26.85
CA GLY A 37 -21.28 12.87 -25.53
C GLY A 37 -20.38 11.63 -25.57
N ARG A 38 -19.56 11.46 -24.54
CA ARG A 38 -18.70 10.30 -24.32
C ARG A 38 -18.85 9.89 -22.85
N ASP A 39 -19.05 8.60 -22.64
CA ASP A 39 -19.00 7.97 -21.31
C ASP A 39 -17.78 7.04 -21.27
N ASP A 40 -17.26 6.76 -20.07
CA ASP A 40 -16.13 5.83 -19.89
C ASP A 40 -16.56 4.66 -19.02
N GLU A 41 -16.09 3.45 -19.34
CA GLU A 41 -16.13 2.29 -18.46
C GLU A 41 -14.73 1.98 -17.96
N ILE A 42 -14.60 1.75 -16.65
CA ILE A 42 -13.32 1.51 -15.99
C ILE A 42 -13.32 0.10 -15.42
N ASN A 43 -12.40 -0.73 -15.91
CA ASN A 43 -12.13 -2.06 -15.38
C ASN A 43 -10.77 -2.04 -14.67
N ILE A 44 -10.78 -2.05 -13.35
CA ILE A 44 -9.57 -1.99 -12.53
C ILE A 44 -9.53 -3.10 -11.48
N ASN A 45 -8.32 -3.56 -11.18
CA ASN A 45 -8.04 -4.20 -9.91
C ASN A 45 -7.76 -3.07 -8.90
N THR A 46 -8.47 -3.07 -7.77
CA THR A 46 -8.36 -2.00 -6.76
C THR A 46 -7.04 -2.02 -5.98
N GLN A 47 -6.19 -3.02 -6.24
CA GLN A 47 -4.83 -3.16 -5.74
C GLN A 47 -3.76 -2.82 -6.81
N SER A 48 -4.08 -2.03 -7.84
CA SER A 48 -3.17 -1.71 -8.96
C SER A 48 -2.77 -0.24 -9.03
N GLY A 49 -2.74 0.47 -7.91
CA GLY A 49 -2.38 1.88 -7.81
C GLY A 49 -2.31 2.33 -6.36
N SER A 50 -2.40 3.65 -6.09
CA SER A 50 -2.51 4.08 -4.70
C SER A 50 -3.81 3.56 -4.07
N GLN A 51 -3.69 2.86 -2.95
CA GLN A 51 -4.75 2.00 -2.42
C GLN A 51 -4.76 1.95 -0.90
N TRP A 52 -5.88 1.43 -0.38
CA TRP A 52 -6.00 0.96 1.00
C TRP A 52 -6.43 -0.50 0.98
N ASP A 53 -5.66 -1.35 1.66
CA ASP A 53 -6.00 -2.73 1.86
C ASP A 53 -7.00 -2.84 3.01
N GLY A 54 -8.21 -3.27 2.66
CA GLY A 54 -9.25 -3.59 3.63
C GLY A 54 -8.97 -4.89 4.38
N LEU A 55 -9.73 -5.16 5.43
CA LEU A 55 -9.58 -6.35 6.28
C LEU A 55 -9.87 -7.69 5.55
N ARG A 56 -10.43 -7.64 4.34
CA ARG A 56 -10.61 -8.81 3.46
C ARG A 56 -9.38 -9.12 2.61
N HIS A 57 -8.42 -8.21 2.54
CA HIS A 57 -7.29 -8.32 1.62
C HIS A 57 -6.36 -9.48 2.01
N PHE A 58 -6.09 -9.63 3.30
CA PHE A 58 -5.16 -10.63 3.82
C PHE A 58 -5.65 -11.16 5.17
N GLY A 59 -5.75 -12.50 5.27
CA GLY A 59 -6.11 -13.21 6.51
C GLY A 59 -4.95 -14.03 7.06
N LEU A 60 -5.20 -14.77 8.14
CA LEU A 60 -4.28 -15.75 8.72
C LEU A 60 -4.34 -17.04 7.88
N MET A 61 -3.31 -17.27 7.07
CA MET A 61 -3.26 -18.36 6.08
C MET A 61 -3.38 -19.73 6.73
N ASP A 62 -2.61 -19.99 7.79
CA ASP A 62 -2.58 -21.29 8.47
C ASP A 62 -3.89 -21.65 9.17
N HIS A 63 -4.74 -20.64 9.41
CA HIS A 63 -6.02 -20.78 10.11
C HIS A 63 -7.23 -20.62 9.19
N GLY A 64 -7.08 -20.13 7.97
CA GLY A 64 -8.20 -19.88 7.06
C GLY A 64 -9.18 -18.81 7.56
N VAL A 65 -8.73 -17.86 8.39
CA VAL A 65 -9.58 -16.81 8.99
C VAL A 65 -9.08 -15.41 8.67
N PHE A 66 -9.99 -14.45 8.64
CA PHE A 66 -9.73 -13.01 8.60
C PHE A 66 -9.86 -12.39 9.99
N TYR A 67 -9.71 -11.07 10.06
CA TYR A 67 -9.94 -10.30 11.28
C TYR A 67 -11.26 -10.67 11.98
N ASN A 68 -11.20 -10.77 13.32
CA ASN A 68 -12.33 -11.12 14.18
C ASN A 68 -12.92 -12.52 13.91
N ASP A 69 -12.05 -13.51 13.67
CA ASP A 69 -12.37 -14.93 13.53
C ASP A 69 -13.36 -15.25 12.39
N ILE A 70 -13.30 -14.45 11.32
CA ILE A 70 -14.17 -14.65 10.17
C ILE A 70 -13.56 -15.71 9.26
N HIS A 71 -14.16 -16.89 9.23
CA HIS A 71 -13.69 -18.00 8.43
C HIS A 71 -13.89 -17.77 6.92
N MET A 72 -12.91 -18.15 6.10
CA MET A 72 -12.88 -17.82 4.68
C MET A 72 -14.02 -18.40 3.86
N ASP A 73 -14.55 -19.56 4.26
CA ASP A 73 -15.69 -20.25 3.61
C ASP A 73 -17.01 -19.50 3.78
N THR A 74 -17.11 -18.62 4.77
CA THR A 74 -18.29 -17.79 5.01
C THR A 74 -18.28 -16.50 4.17
N MET A 75 -17.27 -16.29 3.33
CA MET A 75 -17.12 -15.10 2.49
C MET A 75 -17.54 -15.40 1.04
N SER A 76 -18.40 -14.54 0.49
CA SER A 76 -18.83 -14.66 -0.90
C SER A 76 -17.74 -14.20 -1.88
N GLY A 77 -17.57 -14.93 -2.97
CA GLY A 77 -16.73 -14.54 -4.11
C GLY A 77 -17.54 -14.28 -5.39
N GLY A 78 -16.90 -13.67 -6.39
CA GLY A 78 -17.50 -13.42 -7.70
C GLY A 78 -18.10 -12.03 -7.87
N VAL A 79 -19.03 -11.90 -8.82
CA VAL A 79 -19.73 -10.63 -9.08
C VAL A 79 -20.79 -10.41 -8.01
N ILE A 80 -20.58 -9.42 -7.16
CA ILE A 80 -21.51 -9.06 -6.08
C ILE A 80 -22.32 -7.84 -6.54
N PRO A 81 -23.61 -8.00 -6.91
CA PRO A 81 -24.46 -6.87 -7.27
C PRO A 81 -24.81 -6.06 -6.02
N ILE A 82 -24.47 -4.77 -6.03
CA ILE A 82 -24.89 -3.83 -5.00
C ILE A 82 -25.97 -2.93 -5.61
N ALA A 83 -27.24 -3.34 -5.47
CA ALA A 83 -28.37 -2.59 -6.01
C ALA A 83 -28.64 -1.29 -5.21
N ASP A 84 -28.42 -1.32 -3.90
CA ASP A 84 -28.52 -0.17 -3.01
C ASP A 84 -27.25 -0.05 -2.15
N PRO A 85 -26.40 0.96 -2.36
CA PRO A 85 -25.18 1.14 -1.57
C PRO A 85 -25.45 1.46 -0.09
N LYS A 86 -26.68 1.84 0.28
CA LYS A 86 -27.07 2.09 1.67
C LYS A 86 -27.68 0.87 2.36
N ASN A 87 -28.03 -0.17 1.60
CA ASN A 87 -28.68 -1.38 2.09
C ASN A 87 -28.01 -2.63 1.52
N ILE A 88 -26.75 -2.82 1.91
CA ILE A 88 -25.95 -3.99 1.53
C ILE A 88 -26.24 -5.10 2.55
N ASP A 89 -26.45 -6.32 2.05
CA ASP A 89 -26.57 -7.52 2.91
C ASP A 89 -25.40 -7.56 3.93
N PRO A 90 -25.69 -7.64 5.24
CA PRO A 90 -24.65 -7.73 6.27
C PRO A 90 -23.61 -8.81 6.02
N ALA A 91 -23.98 -9.97 5.45
CA ALA A 91 -23.05 -11.03 5.10
C ALA A 91 -22.05 -10.59 4.01
N LEU A 92 -22.51 -9.82 3.03
CA LEU A 92 -21.70 -9.24 1.95
C LEU A 92 -20.93 -8.00 2.40
N ALA A 93 -21.32 -7.36 3.51
CA ALA A 93 -20.71 -6.15 4.05
C ALA A 93 -19.68 -6.42 5.16
N ARG A 94 -19.67 -7.61 5.77
CA ARG A 94 -18.79 -7.93 6.90
C ARG A 94 -17.31 -7.64 6.60
N ILE A 95 -16.64 -6.86 7.45
CA ILE A 95 -15.22 -6.41 7.30
C ILE A 95 -14.86 -5.77 5.93
N GLY A 96 -15.87 -5.27 5.20
CA GLY A 96 -15.66 -4.64 3.89
C GLY A 96 -15.25 -3.16 3.97
N ILE A 97 -14.62 -2.67 2.91
CA ILE A 97 -14.06 -1.31 2.81
C ILE A 97 -15.12 -0.21 2.99
N GLN A 98 -16.39 -0.49 2.66
CA GLN A 98 -17.48 0.46 2.81
C GLN A 98 -17.67 0.93 4.25
N LYS A 99 -17.28 0.12 5.25
CA LYS A 99 -17.30 0.55 6.67
C LYS A 99 -16.34 1.69 6.94
N TRP A 100 -15.19 1.72 6.28
CA TRP A 100 -14.28 2.88 6.37
C TRP A 100 -14.80 4.03 5.52
N ALA A 101 -15.47 3.75 4.39
CA ALA A 101 -16.03 4.79 3.52
C ALA A 101 -17.17 5.60 4.16
N GLU A 102 -17.87 5.07 5.17
CA GLU A 102 -18.90 5.79 5.95
C GLU A 102 -18.33 7.08 6.61
N HIS A 103 -17.05 7.08 6.97
CA HIS A 103 -16.37 8.24 7.59
C HIS A 103 -15.21 8.80 6.74
N GLY A 104 -14.66 7.98 5.84
CA GLY A 104 -13.39 8.22 5.17
C GLY A 104 -12.19 7.96 6.08
N ILE A 105 -11.00 7.91 5.47
CA ILE A 105 -9.73 7.85 6.21
C ILE A 105 -9.20 9.28 6.31
N SER A 106 -9.34 9.88 7.49
CA SER A 106 -8.88 11.23 7.77
C SER A 106 -8.25 11.29 9.15
N GLY A 107 -7.06 11.86 9.24
CA GLY A 107 -6.27 11.89 10.46
C GLY A 107 -4.94 12.62 10.29
N ARG A 108 -4.09 12.52 11.31
CA ARG A 108 -2.74 13.11 11.27
C ARG A 108 -1.79 12.16 10.55
N GLY A 109 -1.36 12.53 9.34
CA GLY A 109 -0.30 11.83 8.63
C GLY A 109 1.09 12.27 9.12
N VAL A 110 2.00 11.32 9.32
CA VAL A 110 3.42 11.57 9.61
C VAL A 110 4.28 10.89 8.55
N LEU A 111 5.09 11.68 7.85
CA LEU A 111 5.98 11.19 6.80
C LEU A 111 7.38 10.92 7.35
N VAL A 112 7.86 9.69 7.18
CA VAL A 112 9.26 9.31 7.34
C VAL A 112 9.85 9.11 5.94
N ASP A 113 10.74 10.01 5.53
CA ASP A 113 11.25 10.11 4.15
C ASP A 113 12.71 9.62 4.08
N LEU A 114 12.88 8.30 3.93
CA LEU A 114 14.19 7.67 3.84
C LEU A 114 14.93 8.13 2.58
N VAL A 115 14.20 8.35 1.48
CA VAL A 115 14.77 8.82 0.22
C VAL A 115 15.41 10.18 0.39
N ARG A 116 14.71 11.16 0.97
CA ARG A 116 15.27 12.49 1.21
C ARG A 116 16.40 12.43 2.23
N TYR A 117 16.24 11.63 3.29
CA TYR A 117 17.27 11.49 4.31
C TYR A 117 18.60 11.01 3.73
N TYR A 118 18.58 9.92 2.96
CA TYR A 118 19.80 9.38 2.35
C TYR A 118 20.33 10.23 1.20
N ALA A 119 19.47 10.93 0.45
CA ALA A 119 19.91 11.84 -0.61
C ALA A 119 20.63 13.09 -0.07
N THR A 120 20.34 13.49 1.17
CA THR A 120 20.94 14.67 1.79
C THR A 120 22.42 14.43 2.08
N ASN A 121 23.27 15.31 1.55
CA ASN A 121 24.69 15.31 1.85
C ASN A 121 24.99 16.46 2.83
N PRO A 122 25.34 16.18 4.11
CA PRO A 122 25.58 17.22 5.11
C PRO A 122 26.68 18.21 4.71
N ASP A 123 27.62 17.76 3.87
CA ASP A 123 28.80 18.52 3.47
C ASP A 123 28.58 19.35 2.18
N GLY A 124 27.35 19.43 1.69
CA GLY A 124 27.01 20.17 0.45
C GLY A 124 27.51 19.51 -0.84
N GLY A 125 28.02 18.27 -0.75
CA GLY A 125 28.41 17.46 -1.91
C GLY A 125 27.20 16.97 -2.74
N PRO A 126 27.45 16.22 -3.84
CA PRO A 126 26.38 15.70 -4.69
C PRO A 126 25.40 14.81 -3.92
N GLU A 127 24.16 14.73 -4.40
CA GLU A 127 23.15 13.83 -3.85
C GLU A 127 23.69 12.40 -3.79
N ARG A 128 23.50 11.75 -2.64
CA ARG A 128 23.88 10.34 -2.47
C ARG A 128 22.75 9.45 -2.95
N GLN A 129 23.11 8.27 -3.45
CA GLN A 129 22.13 7.24 -3.77
C GLN A 129 21.62 6.57 -2.49
N LEU A 130 20.43 5.97 -2.57
CA LEU A 130 19.94 5.09 -1.51
C LEU A 130 20.98 3.97 -1.25
N PRO A 131 21.18 3.55 0.00
CA PRO A 131 22.07 2.44 0.33
C PRO A 131 21.50 1.07 -0.09
N TYR A 132 20.31 1.05 -0.69
CA TYR A 132 19.62 -0.13 -1.18
C TYR A 132 18.92 0.17 -2.50
N ASP A 133 18.60 -0.88 -3.26
CA ASP A 133 17.70 -0.79 -4.41
C ASP A 133 16.25 -1.01 -3.95
N PRO A 134 15.32 -0.03 -4.13
CA PRO A 134 13.91 -0.20 -3.80
C PRO A 134 13.21 -1.38 -4.50
N TRP A 135 13.73 -1.82 -5.65
CA TRP A 135 13.23 -2.97 -6.40
C TRP A 135 14.00 -4.27 -6.11
N SER A 136 14.74 -4.32 -5.01
CA SER A 136 15.40 -5.53 -4.52
C SER A 136 14.99 -5.77 -3.07
N THR A 137 15.10 -7.01 -2.61
CA THR A 137 14.76 -7.38 -1.22
C THR A 137 15.65 -6.63 -0.24
N HIS A 138 15.06 -5.74 0.56
CA HIS A 138 15.80 -4.99 1.59
C HIS A 138 14.92 -4.75 2.83
N PRO A 139 15.36 -5.19 4.03
CA PRO A 139 14.63 -4.93 5.26
C PRO A 139 14.90 -3.52 5.78
N ILE A 140 13.83 -2.74 5.99
CA ILE A 140 13.89 -1.45 6.66
C ILE A 140 13.61 -1.68 8.15
N THR A 141 14.61 -1.35 8.97
CA THR A 141 14.60 -1.60 10.42
C THR A 141 13.85 -0.51 11.19
N VAL A 142 13.41 -0.82 12.42
CA VAL A 142 12.84 0.19 13.34
C VAL A 142 13.84 1.32 13.58
N LYS A 143 15.11 0.97 13.81
CA LYS A 143 16.19 1.93 14.05
C LYS A 143 16.34 2.94 12.92
N GLU A 144 16.23 2.50 11.66
CA GLU A 144 16.25 3.41 10.52
C GLU A 144 15.06 4.36 10.53
N ILE A 145 13.85 3.84 10.73
CA ILE A 145 12.62 4.67 10.80
C ILE A 145 12.75 5.72 11.90
N GLU A 146 13.18 5.32 13.10
CA GLU A 146 13.36 6.22 14.25
C GLU A 146 14.46 7.26 14.02
N THR A 147 15.59 6.86 13.40
CA THR A 147 16.69 7.76 13.06
C THR A 147 16.23 8.85 12.09
N VAL A 148 15.52 8.44 11.03
CA VAL A 148 15.01 9.35 10.01
C VAL A 148 13.93 10.26 10.60
N ALA A 149 13.00 9.72 11.39
CA ALA A 149 11.98 10.51 12.08
C ALA A 149 12.60 11.54 13.03
N ALA A 150 13.63 11.16 13.80
CA ALA A 150 14.36 12.06 14.68
C ALA A 150 15.07 13.18 13.90
N HIS A 151 15.75 12.85 12.80
CA HIS A 151 16.38 13.84 11.91
C HIS A 151 15.36 14.84 11.33
N GLN A 152 14.16 14.36 10.97
CA GLN A 152 13.07 15.22 10.50
C GLN A 152 12.36 16.00 11.61
N GLY A 153 12.69 15.78 12.88
CA GLY A 153 11.97 16.34 14.02
C GLY A 153 10.54 15.80 14.19
N VAL A 154 10.22 14.65 13.58
CA VAL A 154 8.91 14.01 13.66
C VAL A 154 8.74 13.37 15.04
N LYS A 155 7.58 13.61 15.65
CA LYS A 155 7.14 12.96 16.90
C LYS A 155 5.84 12.22 16.66
N PHE A 156 5.89 10.91 16.87
CA PHE A 156 4.72 10.04 16.78
C PHE A 156 3.74 10.35 17.91
N ARG A 157 2.45 10.24 17.59
CA ARG A 157 1.34 10.33 18.53
C ARG A 157 0.36 9.21 18.21
N GLN A 158 -0.39 8.79 19.22
CA GLN A 158 -1.49 7.86 19.05
C GLN A 158 -2.46 8.35 17.97
N GLY A 159 -2.88 7.44 17.10
CA GLY A 159 -3.78 7.71 15.99
C GLY A 159 -3.12 8.24 14.73
N ASP A 160 -1.78 8.35 14.70
CA ASP A 160 -1.05 8.75 13.50
C ASP A 160 -1.24 7.74 12.36
N ILE A 161 -1.27 8.27 11.13
CA ILE A 161 -1.08 7.48 9.91
C ILE A 161 0.39 7.58 9.55
N LEU A 162 1.14 6.50 9.77
CA LEU A 162 2.56 6.43 9.41
C LEU A 162 2.69 6.27 7.90
N ILE A 163 3.43 7.17 7.25
CA ILE A 163 3.69 7.13 5.81
C ILE A 163 5.20 7.00 5.59
N LEU A 164 5.62 5.94 4.92
CA LEU A 164 7.02 5.65 4.63
C LEU A 164 7.30 5.94 3.16
N ARG A 165 8.25 6.85 2.88
CA ARG A 165 8.79 7.03 1.53
C ARG A 165 10.14 6.35 1.43
N VAL A 166 10.17 5.23 0.71
CA VAL A 166 11.29 4.30 0.64
C VAL A 166 11.82 4.12 -0.78
N GLY A 167 11.17 4.71 -1.79
CA GLY A 167 11.80 5.07 -3.06
C GLY A 167 11.38 4.25 -4.28
N PHE A 168 10.41 3.34 -4.16
CA PHE A 168 9.97 2.54 -5.29
C PHE A 168 9.33 3.39 -6.39
N ILE A 169 8.43 4.31 -6.03
CA ILE A 169 7.80 5.21 -7.02
C ILE A 169 8.83 6.15 -7.66
N LYS A 170 9.81 6.64 -6.88
CA LYS A 170 10.93 7.43 -7.42
C LYS A 170 11.69 6.64 -8.48
N LYS A 171 12.13 5.41 -8.14
CA LYS A 171 12.84 4.54 -9.07
C LYS A 171 11.99 4.23 -10.30
N TYR A 172 10.70 3.95 -10.12
CA TYR A 172 9.78 3.71 -11.24
C TYR A 172 9.75 4.86 -12.23
N HIS A 173 9.62 6.10 -11.76
CA HIS A 173 9.62 7.27 -12.64
C HIS A 173 10.97 7.54 -13.32
N GLU A 174 12.08 7.19 -12.68
CA GLU A 174 13.44 7.36 -13.21
C GLU A 174 13.85 6.23 -14.17
N SER A 175 13.20 5.07 -14.09
CA SER A 175 13.45 3.93 -14.97
C SER A 175 12.82 4.07 -16.36
N THR A 176 13.47 3.44 -17.34
CA THR A 176 13.00 3.27 -18.71
C THR A 176 11.79 2.33 -18.79
N GLN A 177 11.05 2.37 -19.90
CA GLN A 177 9.91 1.46 -20.11
C GLN A 177 10.35 -0.01 -20.06
N ASN A 178 11.47 -0.36 -20.70
CA ASN A 178 11.98 -1.73 -20.69
C ASN A 178 12.29 -2.25 -19.28
N GLU A 179 12.83 -1.40 -18.40
CA GLU A 179 13.08 -1.77 -16.99
C GLU A 179 11.78 -1.96 -16.21
N ARG A 180 10.75 -1.14 -16.48
CA ARG A 180 9.42 -1.27 -15.88
C ARG A 180 8.72 -2.55 -16.34
N ASP A 181 8.81 -2.89 -17.62
CA ASP A 181 8.24 -4.13 -18.17
C ASP A 181 8.98 -5.37 -17.63
N ALA A 182 10.31 -5.26 -17.47
CA ALA A 182 11.12 -6.31 -16.86
C ALA A 182 10.79 -6.55 -15.37
N LEU A 183 10.24 -5.55 -14.68
CA LEU A 183 9.86 -5.67 -13.27
C LEU A 183 8.76 -6.72 -13.05
N VAL A 184 7.85 -6.88 -14.02
CA VAL A 184 6.70 -7.81 -13.94
C VAL A 184 7.08 -9.23 -14.34
N SER A 185 8.15 -9.39 -15.12
CA SER A 185 8.60 -10.70 -15.63
C SER A 185 9.67 -11.39 -14.78
N ARG A 186 10.17 -10.72 -13.73
CA ARG A 186 11.17 -11.27 -12.80
C ARG A 186 10.55 -11.61 -11.44
N PRO A 187 11.23 -12.41 -10.60
CA PRO A 187 10.77 -12.67 -9.23
C PRO A 187 10.54 -11.36 -8.46
N GLU A 188 9.42 -11.29 -7.77
CA GLU A 188 9.03 -10.12 -6.98
C GLU A 188 10.03 -9.90 -5.84
N GLN A 189 10.62 -8.72 -5.80
CA GLN A 189 11.59 -8.32 -4.79
C GLN A 189 11.41 -6.84 -4.50
N PHE A 190 11.17 -6.51 -3.24
CA PHE A 190 10.89 -5.14 -2.83
C PHE A 190 11.56 -4.82 -1.50
N ALA A 191 12.04 -3.59 -1.37
CA ALA A 191 12.38 -3.02 -0.09
C ALA A 191 11.09 -2.76 0.70
N GLY A 192 11.14 -2.91 2.02
CA GLY A 192 9.97 -2.67 2.87
C GLY A 192 10.30 -2.91 4.33
N ILE A 193 9.33 -2.70 5.22
CA ILE A 193 9.56 -2.92 6.65
C ILE A 193 9.89 -4.39 6.92
N GLU A 194 10.79 -4.63 7.86
CA GLU A 194 11.09 -5.99 8.30
C GLU A 194 9.93 -6.61 9.09
N GLN A 195 9.83 -7.94 9.05
CA GLN A 195 8.78 -8.70 9.73
C GLN A 195 9.12 -9.07 11.19
N SER A 196 10.06 -8.34 11.81
CA SER A 196 10.56 -8.61 13.16
C SER A 196 9.50 -8.33 14.23
N ASP A 197 9.62 -8.97 15.40
CA ASP A 197 8.80 -8.62 16.55
C ASP A 197 9.09 -7.21 17.07
N GLU A 198 10.30 -6.69 16.82
CA GLU A 198 10.65 -5.30 17.12
C GLU A 198 9.80 -4.34 16.27
N MET A 199 9.70 -4.57 14.96
CA MET A 199 8.84 -3.78 14.07
C MET A 199 7.37 -3.87 14.48
N LYS A 200 6.89 -5.07 14.84
CA LYS A 200 5.52 -5.24 15.35
C LYS A 200 5.30 -4.43 16.63
N ARG A 201 6.22 -4.51 17.59
CA ARG A 201 6.16 -3.73 18.84
C ARG A 201 6.20 -2.23 18.58
N PHE A 202 7.06 -1.79 17.66
CA PHE A 202 7.14 -0.38 17.27
C PHE A 202 5.80 0.13 16.74
N LEU A 203 5.19 -0.58 15.78
CA LEU A 203 3.90 -0.19 15.20
C LEU A 203 2.78 -0.20 16.26
N TRP A 204 2.71 -1.26 17.06
CA TRP A 204 1.68 -1.43 18.09
C TRP A 204 1.80 -0.39 19.21
N ASN A 205 2.99 -0.21 19.79
CA ASN A 205 3.20 0.66 20.96
C ASN A 205 3.06 2.15 20.62
N ASN A 206 3.32 2.56 19.37
CA ASN A 206 3.04 3.92 18.93
C ASN A 206 1.54 4.16 18.66
N HIS A 207 0.71 3.10 18.65
CA HIS A 207 -0.72 3.16 18.37
C HIS A 207 -1.04 3.88 17.05
N PHE A 208 -0.32 3.53 15.97
CA PHE A 208 -0.65 4.03 14.64
C PHE A 208 -2.06 3.58 14.25
N ALA A 209 -2.84 4.48 13.65
CA ALA A 209 -4.16 4.15 13.11
C ALA A 209 -4.07 3.38 11.78
N ALA A 210 -3.00 3.62 11.02
CA ALA A 210 -2.71 2.95 9.77
C ALA A 210 -1.22 3.15 9.40
N VAL A 211 -0.73 2.30 8.49
CA VAL A 211 0.61 2.43 7.93
C VAL A 211 0.53 2.37 6.41
N ALA A 212 1.28 3.24 5.73
CA ALA A 212 1.33 3.29 4.28
C ALA A 212 2.78 3.43 3.80
N SER A 213 3.05 2.98 2.58
CA SER A 213 4.35 3.17 1.94
C SER A 213 4.21 3.45 0.45
N ASP A 214 5.28 3.90 -0.20
CA ASP A 214 5.34 4.03 -1.67
C ASP A 214 5.75 2.72 -2.37
N GLN A 215 5.57 1.56 -1.72
CA GLN A 215 5.93 0.23 -2.23
C GLN A 215 4.70 -0.58 -2.65
N PRO A 216 4.85 -1.54 -3.57
CA PRO A 216 3.78 -2.47 -3.95
C PRO A 216 3.32 -3.39 -2.81
N ALA A 217 4.22 -3.66 -1.86
CA ALA A 217 3.95 -4.36 -0.61
C ALA A 217 4.61 -3.56 0.52
N LEU A 218 3.90 -3.41 1.65
CA LEU A 218 4.41 -2.67 2.81
C LEU A 218 5.70 -3.29 3.39
N GLU A 219 5.70 -4.61 3.52
CA GLU A 219 6.81 -5.38 4.09
C GLU A 219 7.84 -5.74 3.02
N ARG A 220 9.09 -5.97 3.44
CA ARG A 220 10.11 -6.46 2.50
C ARG A 220 9.64 -7.76 1.84
N TRP A 221 9.83 -7.85 0.53
CA TRP A 221 9.39 -8.99 -0.25
C TRP A 221 10.56 -9.68 -0.97
N PRO A 222 10.60 -11.02 -1.03
CA PRO A 222 9.68 -11.97 -0.37
C PRO A 222 9.79 -11.89 1.16
N THR A 223 8.88 -12.51 1.91
CA THR A 223 9.04 -12.64 3.37
C THR A 223 10.17 -13.63 3.69
N PRO A 224 10.98 -13.42 4.75
CA PRO A 224 11.97 -14.41 5.18
C PRO A 224 11.34 -15.77 5.48
N GLU A 225 12.06 -16.86 5.17
CA GLU A 225 11.59 -18.21 5.45
C GLU A 225 11.27 -18.41 6.94
N GLY A 226 10.18 -19.12 7.23
CA GLY A 226 9.72 -19.37 8.59
C GLY A 226 9.11 -18.16 9.30
N THR A 227 8.95 -17.02 8.62
CA THR A 227 8.31 -15.82 9.19
C THR A 227 6.93 -15.60 8.55
N PRO A 228 5.87 -15.39 9.34
CA PRO A 228 4.58 -14.97 8.80
C PRO A 228 4.67 -13.62 8.10
N HIS A 229 3.91 -13.43 7.02
CA HIS A 229 3.74 -12.11 6.42
C HIS A 229 3.27 -11.07 7.45
N MET A 230 3.87 -9.88 7.43
CA MET A 230 3.44 -8.74 8.26
C MET A 230 1.98 -8.37 8.01
N HIS A 231 1.48 -8.54 6.78
CA HIS A 231 0.06 -8.36 6.46
C HIS A 231 -0.88 -9.21 7.34
N GLN A 232 -0.50 -10.44 7.70
CA GLN A 232 -1.29 -11.28 8.62
C GLN A 232 -1.44 -10.64 9.98
N THR A 233 -0.38 -10.02 10.49
CA THR A 233 -0.40 -9.36 11.80
C THR A 233 -1.22 -8.07 11.73
N ILE A 234 -0.93 -7.20 10.76
CA ILE A 234 -1.53 -5.87 10.67
C ILE A 234 -3.04 -5.95 10.34
N LEU A 235 -3.42 -6.70 9.31
CA LEU A 235 -4.81 -6.81 8.88
C LEU A 235 -5.56 -7.90 9.68
N GLY A 236 -5.00 -9.12 9.70
CA GLY A 236 -5.67 -10.28 10.26
C GLY A 236 -5.78 -10.27 11.79
N LEU A 237 -4.78 -9.76 12.51
CA LEU A 237 -4.82 -9.69 13.98
C LEU A 237 -5.28 -8.34 14.50
N TRP A 238 -4.64 -7.25 14.07
CA TRP A 238 -4.87 -5.93 14.66
C TRP A 238 -6.05 -5.19 14.05
N GLY A 239 -6.47 -5.56 12.84
CA GLY A 239 -7.51 -4.82 12.12
C GLY A 239 -7.07 -3.43 11.68
N MET A 240 -5.76 -3.21 11.49
CA MET A 240 -5.17 -1.94 11.11
C MET A 240 -5.03 -1.83 9.58
N PRO A 241 -5.52 -0.76 8.93
CA PRO A 241 -5.37 -0.54 7.49
C PRO A 241 -3.91 -0.43 7.00
N ILE A 242 -3.66 -0.92 5.78
CA ILE A 242 -2.39 -0.77 5.05
C ILE A 242 -2.61 0.08 3.80
N GLY A 243 -1.74 1.04 3.55
CA GLY A 243 -1.73 1.86 2.33
C GLY A 243 -0.54 1.56 1.42
N GLY A 244 -0.78 1.62 0.10
CA GLY A 244 0.23 1.49 -0.96
C GLY A 244 0.05 2.55 -2.03
#